data_AF-A0A959LJX4-F1
#
_entry.id   AF-A0A959LJX4-F1
#
_cell.length_a   1.000
_cell.length_b   1.000
_cell.length_c   1.000
_cell.angle_alpha   90.00
_cell.angle_beta   90.00
_cell.angle_gamma   90.00
#
_symmetry.space_group_name_H-M   'P 1'
#
loop_
_entity.id
_entity.type
_entity.pdbx_description
1 polymer ?
#
loop_
_entity_poly.entity_id
_entity_poly.type
_entity_poly.pdbx_seq_one_letter_code
_entity_poly.pdbx_strand_id
1 'polypeptide(L)'
;MIRQNTFTVAILAILFMALTACAQSKKSTAAKTSRHITSDKPLLLQATEQTTLPGRPEMEPTTDNRFVIVWKSKDAPASFFWRGQQSWLPCNVNKVTGYKPLVVKDNGDGIPTPLNYVTVSTNNQNFATGDTLELYPVTGGKHPIPAEIPQDKNNVIYYKTVNSNWLALPVDSITVLPSIAMP
;
A
#
# COMPACT_ATOMS: atom_id res chain seq x y z
N MET A 1 -85.28 -33.94 -19.56
CA MET A 1 -84.58 -34.94 -18.75
C MET A 1 -83.31 -34.33 -18.18
N ILE A 2 -83.15 -34.48 -16.87
CA ILE A 2 -82.07 -33.94 -16.02
C ILE A 2 -80.85 -34.88 -16.12
N ARG A 3 -79.63 -34.32 -16.17
CA ARG A 3 -78.54 -34.64 -15.20
C ARG A 3 -77.33 -33.72 -15.38
N GLN A 4 -77.06 -32.99 -14.30
CA GLN A 4 -75.82 -32.30 -13.98
C GLN A 4 -74.74 -33.28 -13.50
N ASN A 5 -73.55 -32.72 -13.23
CA ASN A 5 -72.50 -33.13 -12.28
C ASN A 5 -71.39 -34.08 -12.80
N THR A 6 -70.09 -33.89 -12.53
CA THR A 6 -69.25 -32.87 -11.85
C THR A 6 -67.79 -33.39 -11.80
N PHE A 7 -66.79 -32.48 -11.63
CA PHE A 7 -65.52 -32.65 -10.84
C PHE A 7 -64.47 -33.70 -11.34
N THR A 8 -63.12 -33.58 -11.31
CA THR A 8 -62.09 -32.74 -10.63
C THR A 8 -60.69 -33.10 -11.21
N VAL A 9 -59.73 -32.15 -11.28
CA VAL A 9 -58.28 -32.18 -10.81
C VAL A 9 -57.33 -33.31 -11.34
N ALA A 10 -56.02 -33.20 -11.67
CA ALA A 10 -54.90 -32.26 -11.46
C ALA A 10 -53.70 -32.61 -12.41
N ILE A 11 -52.93 -31.58 -12.80
CA ILE A 11 -51.45 -31.41 -12.62
C ILE A 11 -50.50 -32.60 -12.93
N LEU A 12 -49.51 -32.43 -13.85
CA LEU A 12 -48.05 -32.34 -13.53
C LEU A 12 -47.17 -32.16 -14.79
N ALA A 13 -46.25 -31.20 -14.66
CA ALA A 13 -44.98 -30.89 -15.33
C ALA A 13 -44.39 -31.81 -16.42
N ILE A 14 -43.76 -31.21 -17.45
CA ILE A 14 -42.30 -30.94 -17.51
C ILE A 14 -42.01 -30.19 -18.82
N LEU A 15 -41.58 -28.92 -18.70
CA LEU A 15 -41.02 -28.12 -19.78
C LEU A 15 -39.55 -28.51 -20.01
N PHE A 16 -39.22 -28.99 -21.21
CA PHE A 16 -37.84 -29.01 -21.71
C PHE A 16 -37.65 -27.80 -22.64
N MET A 17 -37.15 -26.68 -22.11
CA MET A 17 -36.58 -25.62 -22.95
C MET A 17 -35.09 -25.90 -23.16
N ALA A 18 -34.74 -26.41 -24.33
CA ALA A 18 -33.35 -26.50 -24.78
C ALA A 18 -32.86 -25.08 -25.13
N LEU A 19 -31.94 -24.56 -24.32
CA LEU A 19 -31.19 -23.34 -24.61
C LEU A 19 -30.08 -23.66 -25.62
N THR A 20 -30.33 -23.37 -26.90
CA THR A 20 -29.26 -23.32 -27.90
C THR A 20 -28.53 -21.98 -27.76
N ALA A 21 -27.51 -21.94 -26.91
CA ALA A 21 -26.60 -20.80 -26.83
C ALA A 21 -25.63 -20.87 -28.02
N CYS A 22 -25.78 -19.95 -28.98
CA CYS A 22 -24.78 -19.71 -30.01
C CYS A 22 -23.49 -19.19 -29.37
N ALA A 23 -22.49 -20.06 -29.25
CA ALA A 23 -21.13 -19.69 -28.88
C ALA A 23 -20.49 -18.89 -30.02
N GLN A 24 -20.66 -17.56 -30.01
CA GLN A 24 -19.79 -16.66 -30.77
C GLN A 24 -18.55 -16.36 -29.94
N SER A 25 -17.50 -17.13 -30.15
CA SER A 25 -16.16 -16.83 -29.66
C SER A 25 -15.63 -15.57 -30.34
N LYS A 26 -15.87 -14.40 -29.74
CA LYS A 26 -15.10 -13.18 -30.04
C LYS A 26 -13.69 -13.40 -29.49
N LYS A 27 -12.73 -13.59 -30.40
CA LYS A 27 -11.30 -13.41 -30.10
C LYS A 27 -11.14 -11.99 -29.56
N SER A 28 -10.98 -11.88 -28.24
CA SER A 28 -10.60 -10.63 -27.60
C SER A 28 -9.14 -10.40 -27.95
N THR A 29 -8.92 -9.63 -29.01
CA THR A 29 -7.65 -8.93 -29.20
C THR A 29 -7.50 -8.04 -27.98
N ALA A 30 -6.59 -8.41 -27.07
CA ALA A 30 -6.25 -7.61 -25.91
C ALA A 30 -5.71 -6.27 -26.41
N ALA A 31 -6.60 -5.29 -26.56
CA ALA A 31 -6.23 -3.91 -26.69
C ALA A 31 -5.44 -3.58 -25.41
N LYS A 32 -4.14 -3.31 -25.56
CA LYS A 32 -3.34 -2.64 -24.54
C LYS A 32 -3.91 -1.23 -24.35
N THR A 33 -5.05 -1.14 -23.68
CA THR A 33 -5.52 0.12 -23.12
C THR A 33 -4.67 0.34 -21.88
N SER A 34 -3.53 1.02 -22.06
CA SER A 34 -2.87 1.72 -20.96
C SER A 34 -3.86 2.77 -20.45
N ARG A 35 -4.82 2.34 -19.61
CA ARG A 35 -5.57 3.26 -18.77
C ARG A 35 -4.54 3.86 -17.83
N HIS A 36 -4.17 5.10 -18.09
CA HIS A 36 -3.64 5.97 -17.07
C HIS A 36 -4.75 6.14 -16.03
N ILE A 37 -4.83 5.19 -15.09
CA ILE A 37 -5.63 5.36 -13.88
C ILE A 37 -4.86 6.40 -13.08
N THR A 38 -5.23 7.67 -13.23
CA THR A 38 -4.89 8.72 -12.25
C THR A 38 -5.57 8.35 -10.95
N SER A 39 -4.93 7.48 -10.19
CA SER A 39 -5.30 7.24 -8.81
C SER A 39 -4.78 8.42 -8.00
N ASP A 40 -5.65 9.07 -7.23
CA ASP A 40 -5.26 10.07 -6.23
C ASP A 40 -4.48 9.43 -5.05
N LYS A 41 -4.26 8.11 -5.10
CA LYS A 41 -3.47 7.36 -4.13
C LYS A 41 -1.97 7.62 -4.35
N PRO A 42 -1.19 7.79 -3.27
CA PRO A 42 0.25 7.91 -3.37
C PRO A 42 0.86 6.71 -4.09
N LEU A 43 1.96 6.97 -4.80
CA LEU A 43 2.75 5.93 -5.45
C LEU A 43 3.95 5.62 -4.58
N LEU A 44 4.10 4.35 -4.16
CA LEU A 44 5.33 3.88 -3.51
C LEU A 44 6.47 3.80 -4.54
N LEU A 45 7.55 4.52 -4.30
CA LEU A 45 8.77 4.47 -5.12
C LEU A 45 9.80 3.51 -4.53
N GLN A 46 9.91 3.48 -3.21
CA GLN A 46 10.92 2.69 -2.52
C GLN A 46 10.44 2.31 -1.11
N ALA A 47 10.78 1.09 -0.71
CA ALA A 47 10.71 0.63 0.67
C ALA A 47 12.04 -0.07 0.99
N THR A 48 12.71 0.38 2.05
CA THR A 48 14.00 -0.16 2.49
C THR A 48 13.99 -0.41 3.98
N GLU A 49 14.73 -1.42 4.41
CA GLU A 49 15.07 -1.64 5.81
C GLU A 49 16.59 -1.66 5.99
N GLN A 50 17.07 -1.16 7.12
CA GLN A 50 18.49 -1.18 7.47
C GLN A 50 18.65 -1.49 8.94
N THR A 51 19.52 -2.45 9.24
CA THR A 51 19.89 -2.81 10.60
C THR A 51 21.13 -2.04 11.03
N THR A 52 21.07 -1.40 12.20
CA THR A 52 22.22 -0.80 12.87
C THR A 52 22.70 -1.75 13.96
N LEU A 53 23.97 -2.17 13.86
CA LEU A 53 24.65 -2.99 14.86
C LEU A 53 25.27 -2.06 15.92
N PRO A 54 25.01 -2.26 17.20
CA PRO A 54 25.57 -1.41 18.25
C PRO A 54 27.07 -1.70 18.43
N GLY A 55 27.82 -0.67 18.84
CA GLY A 55 29.25 -0.82 19.17
C GLY A 55 29.51 -1.56 20.49
N ARG A 56 28.45 -1.94 21.22
CA ARG A 56 28.54 -2.61 22.51
C ARG A 56 27.81 -3.97 22.46
N PRO A 57 28.45 -5.09 22.87
CA PRO A 57 27.86 -6.42 22.77
C PRO A 57 26.55 -6.62 23.56
N GLU A 58 26.33 -5.84 24.61
CA GLU A 58 25.12 -5.94 25.45
C GLU A 58 23.88 -5.27 24.87
N MET A 59 24.01 -4.53 23.77
CA MET A 59 22.90 -3.85 23.11
C MET A 59 22.36 -4.70 21.96
N GLU A 60 21.04 -4.70 21.82
CA GLU A 60 20.37 -5.35 20.69
C GLU A 60 20.46 -4.50 19.42
N PRO A 61 20.60 -5.10 18.23
CA PRO A 61 20.48 -4.40 16.96
C PRO A 61 19.13 -3.69 16.78
N THR A 62 19.15 -2.54 16.13
CA THR A 62 17.93 -1.80 15.77
C THR A 62 17.71 -1.86 14.27
N THR A 63 16.47 -2.10 13.84
CA THR A 63 16.11 -2.12 12.42
C THR A 63 15.15 -1.00 12.10
N ASP A 64 15.55 -0.12 11.19
CA ASP A 64 14.77 1.03 10.76
C ASP A 64 14.22 0.81 9.36
N ASN A 65 12.96 1.20 9.17
CA ASN A 65 12.31 1.19 7.87
C ASN A 65 12.32 2.59 7.26
N ARG A 66 12.42 2.68 5.94
CA ARG A 66 12.24 3.95 5.20
C ARG A 66 11.41 3.72 3.96
N PHE A 67 10.51 4.67 3.69
CA PHE A 67 9.66 4.63 2.51
C PHE A 67 9.78 5.94 1.74
N VAL A 68 9.80 5.87 0.42
CA VAL A 68 9.71 7.04 -0.45
C VAL A 68 8.46 6.90 -1.31
N ILE A 69 7.62 7.93 -1.30
CA ILE A 69 6.38 7.98 -2.07
C ILE A 69 6.30 9.23 -2.93
N VAL A 70 5.53 9.17 -4.02
CA VAL A 70 5.01 10.37 -4.69
C VAL A 70 3.61 10.64 -4.16
N TRP A 71 3.40 11.82 -3.59
CA TRP A 71 2.08 12.27 -3.18
C TRP A 71 1.22 12.56 -4.41
N LYS A 72 0.03 11.95 -4.49
CA LYS A 72 -0.88 12.12 -5.64
C LYS A 72 -2.19 12.82 -5.28
N SER A 73 -2.50 12.93 -3.99
CA SER A 73 -3.70 13.62 -3.52
C SER A 73 -3.55 15.14 -3.65
N LYS A 74 -4.67 15.81 -3.89
CA LYS A 74 -4.78 17.28 -3.85
C LYS A 74 -4.83 17.83 -2.43
N ASP A 75 -5.42 17.06 -1.52
CA ASP A 75 -5.41 17.39 -0.09
C ASP A 75 -4.02 17.15 0.50
N ALA A 76 -3.66 17.99 1.47
CA ALA A 76 -2.45 17.81 2.26
C ALA A 76 -2.50 16.50 3.06
N PRO A 77 -1.37 15.79 3.21
CA PRO A 77 -1.28 14.66 4.12
C PRO A 77 -1.44 15.14 5.56
N ALA A 78 -2.22 14.42 6.36
CA ALA A 78 -2.44 14.74 7.77
C ALA A 78 -1.72 13.76 8.70
N SER A 79 -1.68 12.46 8.37
CA SER A 79 -0.98 11.47 9.19
C SER A 79 -0.57 10.26 8.36
N PHE A 80 0.53 9.62 8.76
CA PHE A 80 1.02 8.36 8.23
C PHE A 80 1.41 7.44 9.37
N PHE A 81 1.12 6.15 9.19
CA PHE A 81 1.47 5.08 10.11
C PHE A 81 1.97 3.88 9.33
N TRP A 82 3.05 3.28 9.81
CA TRP A 82 3.55 2.00 9.33
C TRP A 82 3.04 0.87 10.20
N ARG A 83 2.39 -0.11 9.57
CA ARG A 83 2.04 -1.38 10.17
C ARG A 83 3.04 -2.44 9.71
N GLY A 84 4.10 -2.63 10.49
CA GLY A 84 5.00 -3.78 10.35
C GLY A 84 4.37 -5.05 10.94
N GLN A 85 5.09 -6.17 10.87
CA GLN A 85 4.59 -7.47 11.38
C GLN A 85 4.13 -7.43 12.84
N GLN A 86 4.86 -6.70 13.70
CA GLN A 86 4.60 -6.65 15.13
C GLN A 86 4.46 -5.22 15.66
N SER A 87 4.59 -4.23 14.78
CA SER A 87 4.67 -2.82 15.19
C SER A 87 3.61 -1.98 14.50
N TRP A 88 3.19 -0.93 15.21
CA TRP A 88 2.39 0.17 14.70
C TRP A 88 3.13 1.44 15.04
N LEU A 89 3.66 2.11 14.03
CA LEU A 89 4.59 3.22 14.23
C LEU A 89 4.09 4.45 13.47
N PRO A 90 3.94 5.61 14.12
CA PRO A 90 3.74 6.86 13.38
C PRO A 90 4.96 7.12 12.50
N CYS A 91 4.73 7.71 11.32
CA CYS A 91 5.82 8.11 10.44
C CYS A 91 6.06 9.62 10.55
N ASN A 92 7.32 10.00 10.75
CA ASN A 92 7.78 11.33 10.38
C ASN A 92 7.77 11.46 8.86
N VAL A 93 7.46 12.66 8.37
CA VAL A 93 7.33 12.94 6.95
C VAL A 93 8.23 14.11 6.58
N ASN A 94 9.08 13.90 5.59
CA ASN A 94 9.90 14.96 5.02
C ASN A 94 9.67 15.05 3.51
N LYS A 95 9.82 16.24 2.94
CA LYS A 95 9.98 16.34 1.49
C LYS A 95 11.37 15.88 1.09
N VAL A 96 11.45 15.27 -0.08
CA VAL A 96 12.74 14.93 -0.70
C VAL A 96 12.85 15.58 -2.07
N THR A 97 14.06 16.01 -2.40
CA THR A 97 14.40 16.53 -3.72
C THR A 97 15.54 15.71 -4.34
N GLY A 98 15.58 15.70 -5.67
CA GLY A 98 16.60 14.98 -6.42
C GLY A 98 16.54 13.46 -6.29
N TYR A 99 15.36 12.90 -5.94
CA TYR A 99 15.18 11.45 -5.83
C TYR A 99 15.64 10.72 -7.07
N LYS A 100 16.47 9.70 -6.85
CA LYS A 100 16.83 8.71 -7.86
C LYS A 100 16.43 7.34 -7.31
N PRO A 101 16.07 6.35 -8.14
CA PRO A 101 15.88 4.98 -7.65
C PRO A 101 17.17 4.48 -7.01
N LEU A 102 17.08 3.87 -5.82
CA LEU A 102 18.23 3.23 -5.20
C LEU A 102 18.76 2.14 -6.14
N VAL A 103 20.07 2.16 -6.36
CA VAL A 103 20.77 1.08 -7.06
C VAL A 103 21.65 0.40 -6.02
N VAL A 104 21.17 -0.70 -5.46
CA VAL A 104 22.00 -1.57 -4.61
C VAL A 104 22.94 -2.29 -5.55
N LYS A 105 24.12 -1.72 -5.77
CA LYS A 105 25.24 -2.43 -6.39
C LYS A 105 26.11 -2.94 -5.26
N ASP A 106 26.48 -4.22 -5.33
CA ASP A 106 27.64 -4.73 -4.62
C ASP A 106 28.87 -3.98 -5.18
N ASN A 107 29.27 -2.91 -4.51
CA ASN A 107 30.44 -2.13 -4.92
C ASN A 107 31.76 -2.80 -4.47
N GLY A 108 31.73 -4.09 -4.10
CA GLY A 108 32.89 -4.87 -3.62
C GLY A 108 33.34 -4.54 -2.19
N ASP A 109 32.83 -3.44 -1.63
CA ASP A 109 33.04 -2.95 -0.27
C ASP A 109 31.83 -3.19 0.65
N GLY A 110 30.71 -3.68 0.10
CA GLY A 110 29.49 -4.03 0.85
C GLY A 110 28.74 -2.83 1.44
N ILE A 111 29.11 -1.60 1.05
CA ILE A 111 28.49 -0.39 1.58
C ILE A 111 27.44 0.11 0.56
N PRO A 112 26.13 0.06 0.89
CA PRO A 112 25.11 0.61 0.03
C PRO A 112 25.38 2.11 -0.11
N THR A 113 25.33 2.62 -1.35
CA THR A 113 25.39 4.07 -1.57
C THR A 113 24.25 4.70 -0.76
N PRO A 114 24.53 5.71 0.10
CA PRO A 114 23.51 6.29 0.96
C PRO A 114 22.35 6.80 0.12
N LEU A 115 21.18 6.88 0.76
CA LEU A 115 19.94 7.46 0.22
C LEU A 115 20.26 8.57 -0.78
N ASN A 116 19.87 8.36 -2.03
CA ASN A 116 20.27 9.16 -3.18
C ASN A 116 19.31 10.35 -3.40
N TYR A 117 18.95 11.01 -2.31
CA TYR A 117 18.09 12.17 -2.27
C TYR A 117 18.47 13.09 -1.11
N VAL A 118 18.05 14.35 -1.21
CA VAL A 118 18.23 15.32 -0.13
C VAL A 118 16.90 15.47 0.59
N THR A 119 16.90 15.21 1.89
CA THR A 119 15.77 15.50 2.77
C THR A 119 15.73 16.99 3.05
N VAL A 120 14.60 17.63 2.79
CA VAL A 120 14.38 19.04 3.09
C VAL A 120 13.49 19.12 4.32
N SER A 121 14.02 19.66 5.42
CA SER A 121 13.21 19.95 6.61
C SER A 121 12.15 20.98 6.24
N THR A 122 10.91 20.53 6.09
CA THR A 122 9.78 21.43 5.92
C THR A 122 9.26 21.76 7.30
N ASN A 123 9.70 22.89 7.85
CA ASN A 123 9.26 23.47 9.13
C ASN A 123 7.76 23.87 9.09
N ASN A 124 6.88 22.89 8.85
CA ASN A 124 5.46 22.97 8.54
C ASN A 124 5.08 23.26 7.08
N GLN A 125 4.89 22.15 6.35
CA GLN A 125 3.70 21.83 5.57
C GLN A 125 3.26 22.79 4.44
N ASN A 126 3.95 22.70 3.30
CA ASN A 126 3.27 22.92 2.02
C ASN A 126 3.46 21.69 1.13
N PHE A 127 2.84 20.57 1.50
CA PHE A 127 2.84 19.37 0.66
C PHE A 127 1.81 19.55 -0.46
N ALA A 128 2.26 19.37 -1.70
CA ALA A 128 1.45 19.50 -2.90
C ALA A 128 1.43 18.19 -3.69
N THR A 129 0.43 18.03 -4.55
CA THR A 129 0.37 16.94 -5.51
C THR A 129 1.65 16.90 -6.35
N GLY A 130 2.27 15.73 -6.46
CA GLY A 130 3.52 15.51 -7.18
C GLY A 130 4.77 15.59 -6.32
N ASP A 131 4.68 16.08 -5.07
CA ASP A 131 5.82 16.06 -4.16
C ASP A 131 6.28 14.63 -3.89
N THR A 132 7.60 14.47 -3.75
CA THR A 132 8.19 13.23 -3.27
C THR A 132 8.41 13.35 -1.77
N LEU A 133 7.95 12.36 -1.01
CA LEU A 133 7.97 12.34 0.45
C LEU A 133 8.77 11.14 0.95
N GLU A 134 9.62 11.36 1.95
CA GLU A 134 10.20 10.31 2.79
C GLU A 134 9.30 10.11 4.01
N LEU A 135 8.96 8.85 4.29
CA LEU A 135 8.28 8.42 5.51
C LEU A 135 9.25 7.61 6.36
N TYR A 136 9.42 8.04 7.61
CA TYR A 136 10.31 7.42 8.58
C TYR A 136 9.53 6.99 9.83
N PRO A 137 9.21 5.69 10.00
CA PRO A 137 8.54 5.19 11.20
C PRO A 137 9.40 5.43 12.44
N VAL A 138 8.83 6.05 13.47
CA VAL A 138 9.55 6.34 14.72
C VAL A 138 9.07 5.46 15.86
N THR A 139 10.01 4.80 16.52
CA THR A 139 9.77 4.03 17.75
C THR A 139 9.59 4.97 18.96
N GLY A 140 8.68 4.62 19.88
CA GLY A 140 8.45 5.38 21.12
C GLY A 140 7.21 6.27 21.12
N GLY A 141 6.50 6.37 20.00
CA GLY A 141 5.18 7.03 19.95
C GLY A 141 4.10 6.21 20.66
N LYS A 142 3.41 6.79 21.64
CA LYS A 142 2.24 6.18 22.31
C LYS A 142 0.95 6.41 21.51
N HIS A 143 0.93 6.04 20.24
CA HIS A 143 -0.27 6.19 19.41
C HIS A 143 -1.03 4.86 19.33
N PRO A 144 -2.23 4.76 19.95
CA PRO A 144 -3.06 3.58 19.79
C PRO A 144 -3.45 3.42 18.31
N ILE A 145 -3.60 2.17 17.87
CA ILE A 145 -4.14 1.88 16.53
C ILE A 145 -5.60 2.31 16.51
N PRO A 146 -6.02 3.20 15.60
CA PRO A 146 -7.43 3.54 15.43
C PRO A 146 -8.28 2.30 15.14
N ALA A 147 -9.48 2.22 15.70
CA ALA A 147 -10.33 1.02 15.61
C ALA A 147 -10.80 0.71 14.19
N GLU A 148 -10.86 1.74 13.33
CA GLU A 148 -11.25 1.64 11.94
C GLU A 148 -10.16 1.04 11.03
N ILE A 149 -8.95 0.81 11.54
CA ILE A 149 -7.84 0.23 10.79
C ILE A 149 -7.82 -1.30 10.96
N PRO A 150 -7.88 -2.08 9.86
CA PRO A 150 -7.78 -3.53 9.93
C PRO A 150 -6.46 -3.96 10.58
N GLN A 151 -6.54 -4.76 11.65
CA GLN A 151 -5.36 -5.22 12.42
C GLN A 151 -4.68 -6.45 11.82
N ASP A 152 -5.37 -7.15 10.91
CA ASP A 152 -4.94 -8.39 10.26
C ASP A 152 -3.97 -8.19 9.10
N LYS A 153 -3.82 -6.96 8.61
CA LYS A 153 -2.94 -6.63 7.50
C LYS A 153 -1.61 -6.08 7.99
N ASN A 154 -0.54 -6.77 7.64
CA ASN A 154 0.83 -6.34 7.86
C ASN A 154 1.43 -5.79 6.56
N ASN A 155 2.54 -5.07 6.70
CA ASN A 155 3.27 -4.44 5.61
C ASN A 155 2.43 -3.40 4.84
N VAL A 156 1.78 -2.51 5.58
CA VAL A 156 0.91 -1.46 5.03
C VAL A 156 1.27 -0.11 5.62
N ILE A 157 1.37 0.90 4.76
CA ILE A 157 1.36 2.30 5.17
C ILE A 157 -0.10 2.75 5.21
N TYR A 158 -0.59 3.05 6.40
CA TYR A 158 -1.88 3.70 6.58
C TYR A 158 -1.69 5.21 6.56
N TYR A 159 -2.55 5.90 5.83
CA TYR A 159 -2.46 7.34 5.70
C TYR A 159 -3.84 7.98 5.64
N LYS A 160 -3.89 9.25 6.00
CA LYS A 160 -5.06 10.10 5.80
C LYS A 160 -4.64 11.47 5.33
N THR A 161 -5.53 12.09 4.57
CA THR A 161 -5.48 13.52 4.26
C THR A 161 -6.28 14.29 5.31
N VAL A 162 -6.26 15.61 5.24
CA VAL A 162 -7.11 16.47 6.09
C VAL A 162 -8.62 16.17 5.94
N ASN A 163 -9.07 15.65 4.80
CA ASN A 163 -10.48 15.47 4.44
C ASN A 163 -10.87 14.02 4.13
N SER A 164 -10.03 13.03 4.46
CA SER A 164 -10.30 11.62 4.12
C SER A 164 -10.34 10.70 5.33
N ASN A 165 -11.07 9.59 5.16
CA ASN A 165 -10.93 8.42 6.02
C ASN A 165 -9.55 7.78 5.85
N TRP A 166 -9.19 6.85 6.74
CA TRP A 166 -7.96 6.08 6.59
C TRP A 166 -7.92 5.31 5.27
N LEU A 167 -6.81 5.46 4.59
CA LEU A 167 -6.46 4.77 3.35
C LEU A 167 -5.25 3.89 3.59
N ALA A 168 -5.11 2.86 2.75
CA ALA A 168 -4.04 1.90 2.83
C ALA A 168 -3.19 1.94 1.55
N LEU A 169 -1.87 1.99 1.73
CA LEU A 169 -0.85 1.80 0.71
C LEU A 169 -0.07 0.52 1.07
N PRO A 170 -0.39 -0.62 0.44
CA PRO A 170 0.35 -1.86 0.64
C PRO A 170 1.83 -1.70 0.24
N VAL A 171 2.71 -2.37 0.96
CA VAL A 171 4.14 -2.47 0.67
C VAL A 171 4.44 -3.92 0.32
N ASP A 172 4.52 -4.20 -0.99
CA ASP A 172 4.64 -5.57 -1.50
C ASP A 172 6.04 -6.18 -1.27
N SER A 173 7.07 -5.34 -1.22
CA SER A 173 8.46 -5.77 -1.01
C SER A 173 9.27 -4.68 -0.32
N ILE A 174 10.17 -5.07 0.57
CA ILE A 174 11.12 -4.20 1.25
C ILE A 174 12.53 -4.63 0.85
N THR A 175 13.34 -3.68 0.39
CA THR A 175 14.74 -3.92 0.05
C THR A 175 15.59 -3.88 1.32
N VAL A 176 16.24 -4.99 1.65
CA VAL A 176 17.15 -5.07 2.80
C VAL A 176 18.50 -4.46 2.42
N LEU A 177 18.90 -3.43 3.14
CA LEU A 177 20.22 -2.80 2.98
C LEU A 177 21.24 -3.49 3.89
N PRO A 178 22.53 -3.52 3.50
CA PRO A 178 23.59 -3.97 4.39
C PRO A 178 23.56 -3.26 5.74
N SER A 179 23.81 -4.04 6.79
CA SER A 179 23.88 -3.54 8.15
C SER A 179 25.03 -2.55 8.31
N ILE A 180 24.81 -1.53 9.13
CA ILE A 180 25.83 -0.53 9.45
C ILE A 180 26.23 -0.66 10.92
N ALA A 181 27.51 -0.46 11.21
CA ALA A 181 27.96 -0.30 12.59
C ALA A 181 27.60 1.10 13.09
N MET A 182 27.08 1.18 14.31
CA MET A 182 26.94 2.46 15.00
C MET A 182 28.34 3.08 15.15
N PRO A 183 28.55 4.36 14.76
CA PRO A 183 29.83 5.03 14.94
C PRO A 183 30.18 5.23 16.41
#